data_AF-A0AAV1Q2B7-F1
#
_entry.id   AF-A0AAV1Q2B7-F1
#
_cell.length_a   1.000
_cell.length_b   1.000
_cell.length_c   1.000
_cell.angle_alpha   90.00
_cell.angle_beta   90.00
_cell.angle_gamma   90.00
#
_symmetry.space_group_name_H-M   'P 1'
#
loop_
_entity.id
_entity.type
_entity.pdbx_description
1 polymer ?
#
loop_
_entity_poly.entity_id
_entity_poly.type
_entity_poly.pdbx_seq_one_letter_code
_entity_poly.pdbx_strand_id
1 'polypeptide(L)'
;MSSSFDDQSLKSLEEAYAKHFDFIRLKVDLTGLYSSQLICEQCTTPAQLLKFLHTNDLVVTVPEATKLLSLILTLPATTASVERSFSALKRIKTYSRNRTGEERLSSLAVISIEAERLVRLHNNRERFYNDVIERLWRKIAGWTSSSSKEYCCVPQRRQSLQQSLPR
;
A
#
# COMPACT_ATOMS: atom_id res chain seq x y z
N MET A 1 17.04 -44.95 26.79
CA MET A 1 16.94 -43.56 26.28
C MET A 1 18.29 -42.92 26.52
N SER A 2 18.90 -42.31 25.51
CA SER A 2 20.32 -41.91 25.52
C SER A 2 20.63 -40.99 26.71
N SER A 3 21.57 -41.41 27.55
CA SER A 3 21.93 -40.75 28.80
C SER A 3 22.82 -39.51 28.64
N SER A 4 23.05 -39.04 27.41
CA SER A 4 23.86 -37.84 27.16
C SER A 4 23.05 -36.82 26.36
N PHE A 5 22.94 -35.62 26.94
CA PHE A 5 22.58 -34.42 26.21
C PHE A 5 23.58 -34.20 25.06
N ASP A 6 23.09 -33.80 23.89
CA ASP A 6 23.93 -33.67 22.69
C ASP A 6 24.80 -32.40 22.77
N ASP A 7 26.08 -32.58 23.09
CA ASP A 7 27.03 -31.48 23.28
C ASP A 7 27.31 -30.72 21.96
N GLN A 8 27.04 -31.31 20.79
CA GLN A 8 27.23 -30.63 19.50
C GLN A 8 26.24 -29.48 19.31
N SER A 9 24.97 -29.69 19.65
CA SER A 9 23.94 -28.66 19.53
C SER A 9 24.13 -27.52 20.54
N LEU A 10 24.71 -27.80 21.71
CA LEU A 10 25.15 -26.78 22.66
C LEU A 10 26.28 -25.92 22.10
N LYS A 11 27.27 -26.50 21.43
CA LYS A 11 28.37 -25.75 20.81
C LYS A 11 27.87 -24.82 19.70
N SER A 12 26.94 -25.26 18.87
CA SER A 12 26.34 -24.38 17.85
C SER A 12 25.56 -23.22 18.47
N LEU A 13 24.86 -23.44 19.59
CA LEU A 13 24.19 -22.37 20.34
C LEU A 13 25.20 -21.42 20.97
N GLU A 14 26.33 -21.95 21.46
CA GLU A 14 27.45 -21.18 22.01
C GLU A 14 28.05 -20.25 20.97
N GLU A 15 28.31 -20.73 19.76
CA GLU A 15 28.82 -19.89 18.68
C GLU A 15 27.83 -18.79 18.26
N ALA A 16 26.53 -19.11 18.17
CA ALA A 16 25.52 -18.17 17.68
C ALA A 16 25.06 -17.14 18.74
N TYR A 17 25.00 -17.54 20.01
CA TYR A 17 24.42 -16.73 21.11
C TYR A 17 25.36 -16.62 22.32
N ALA A 18 26.68 -16.68 22.11
CA ALA A 18 27.73 -16.61 23.14
C ALA A 18 27.52 -15.55 24.23
N LYS A 19 26.99 -14.37 23.85
CA LYS A 19 26.82 -13.22 24.74
C LYS A 19 25.49 -13.22 25.52
N HIS A 20 24.56 -14.10 25.17
CA HIS A 20 23.19 -14.08 25.70
C HIS A 20 22.95 -15.06 26.84
N PHE A 21 23.76 -16.12 26.95
CA PHE A 21 23.56 -17.20 27.92
C PHE A 21 24.82 -17.46 28.74
N ASP A 22 24.64 -17.82 30.00
CA ASP A 22 25.68 -18.47 30.79
C ASP A 22 25.64 -19.97 30.50
N PHE A 23 26.56 -20.47 29.66
CA PHE A 23 26.57 -21.86 29.20
C PHE A 23 26.83 -22.86 30.33
N ILE A 24 27.56 -22.46 31.38
CA ILE A 24 27.83 -23.30 32.53
C ILE A 24 26.52 -23.53 33.28
N ARG A 25 25.79 -22.45 33.57
CA ARG A 25 24.49 -22.49 34.24
C ARG A 25 23.43 -23.17 33.38
N LEU A 26 23.41 -22.89 32.07
CA LEU A 26 22.51 -23.49 31.10
C LEU A 26 22.66 -25.00 31.04
N LYS A 27 23.90 -25.52 31.04
CA LYS A 27 24.13 -26.98 31.03
C LYS A 27 23.61 -27.64 32.31
N VAL A 28 23.79 -27.01 33.46
CA VAL A 28 23.23 -27.50 34.74
C VAL A 28 21.71 -27.48 34.71
N ASP A 29 21.10 -26.36 34.30
CA ASP A 29 19.65 -26.21 34.20
C ASP A 29 19.04 -27.27 33.29
N LEU A 30 19.60 -27.44 32.07
CA LEU A 30 19.14 -28.44 31.11
C LEU A 30 19.32 -29.86 31.66
N THR A 31 20.48 -30.19 32.23
CA THR A 31 20.70 -31.52 32.80
C THR A 31 19.69 -31.82 33.93
N GLY A 32 19.40 -30.85 34.79
CA GLY A 32 18.38 -30.98 35.85
C GLY A 32 16.97 -31.19 35.28
N LEU A 33 16.62 -30.45 34.23
CA LEU A 33 15.36 -30.58 33.51
C LEU A 33 15.21 -31.95 32.85
N TYR A 34 16.22 -32.42 32.10
CA TYR A 34 16.21 -33.71 31.41
C TYR A 34 16.23 -34.90 32.38
N SER A 35 16.80 -34.73 33.57
CA SER A 35 16.83 -35.77 34.60
C SER A 35 15.47 -35.98 35.27
N SER A 36 14.54 -35.03 35.16
CA SER A 36 13.21 -35.14 35.76
C SER A 36 12.22 -35.84 34.84
N GLN A 37 11.88 -37.07 35.21
CA GLN A 37 10.91 -37.91 34.46
C GLN A 37 9.52 -37.28 34.37
N LEU A 38 9.09 -36.56 35.42
CA LEU A 38 7.80 -35.87 35.46
C LEU A 38 7.67 -34.78 34.39
N ILE A 39 8.78 -34.07 34.11
CA ILE A 39 8.79 -33.00 33.12
C ILE A 39 8.74 -33.58 31.70
N CYS A 40 9.50 -34.65 31.47
CA CYS A 40 9.53 -35.35 30.19
C CYS A 40 8.20 -36.04 29.84
N GLU A 41 7.45 -36.51 30.85
CA GLU A 41 6.15 -37.15 30.64
C GLU A 41 5.01 -36.15 30.43
N GLN A 42 5.02 -35.01 31.12
CA GLN A 42 3.92 -34.03 31.06
C GLN A 42 4.08 -32.99 29.95
N CYS A 43 5.29 -32.77 29.43
CA CYS A 43 5.58 -31.68 28.51
C CYS A 43 6.08 -32.20 27.16
N THR A 44 5.20 -32.24 26.15
CA THR A 44 5.55 -32.61 24.77
C THR A 44 5.97 -31.41 23.91
N THR A 45 5.56 -30.20 24.30
CA THR A 45 5.87 -28.96 23.58
C THR A 45 6.62 -27.96 24.46
N PRO A 46 7.53 -27.14 23.90
CA PRO A 46 8.27 -26.14 24.66
C PRO A 46 7.35 -25.08 25.31
N ALA A 47 6.19 -24.81 24.72
CA ALA A 47 5.18 -23.92 25.28
C ALA A 47 4.52 -24.50 26.54
N GLN A 48 4.20 -25.80 26.53
CA GLN A 48 3.67 -26.51 27.71
C GLN A 48 4.73 -26.56 28.82
N LEU A 49 5.98 -26.84 28.46
CA LEU A 49 7.09 -26.83 29.41
C LEU A 49 7.24 -25.47 30.09
N LEU A 50 7.26 -24.38 29.32
CA LEU A 50 7.37 -23.03 29.86
C LEU A 50 6.20 -22.70 30.80
N LYS A 51 4.98 -23.09 30.43
CA LYS A 51 3.78 -22.90 31.26
C LYS A 51 3.85 -23.70 32.56
N PHE A 52 4.35 -24.94 32.49
CA PHE A 52 4.55 -25.79 33.67
C PHE A 52 5.59 -25.18 34.62
N LEU A 53 6.73 -24.70 34.10
CA LEU A 53 7.75 -24.03 34.91
C LEU A 53 7.20 -22.81 35.63
N HIS A 54 6.35 -22.02 34.96
CA HIS A 54 5.71 -20.85 35.53
C HIS A 54 4.62 -21.19 36.55
N THR A 55 3.94 -22.32 36.41
CA THR A 55 2.87 -22.74 37.34
C THR A 55 3.45 -23.28 38.65
N ASN A 56 4.66 -23.83 38.61
CA ASN A 56 5.32 -24.42 39.77
C ASN A 56 6.43 -23.51 40.35
N ASP A 57 6.54 -22.25 39.91
CA ASP A 57 7.61 -21.30 40.29
C ASP A 57 9.05 -21.82 40.09
N LEU A 58 9.25 -22.78 39.18
CA LEU A 58 10.58 -23.31 38.83
C LEU A 58 11.40 -22.36 37.96
N VAL A 59 10.81 -21.28 37.46
CA VAL A 59 11.47 -20.26 36.63
C VAL A 59 12.69 -19.66 37.33
N VAL A 60 12.64 -19.51 38.65
CA VAL A 60 13.75 -18.97 39.45
C VAL A 60 14.89 -19.99 39.59
N THR A 61 14.56 -21.27 39.59
CA THR A 61 15.50 -22.38 39.78
C THR A 61 16.30 -22.69 38.50
N VAL A 62 15.68 -22.52 37.33
CA VAL A 62 16.29 -22.77 36.01
C VAL A 62 16.19 -21.56 35.07
N PRO A 63 16.86 -20.44 35.41
CA PRO A 63 16.69 -19.17 34.71
C PRO A 63 17.22 -19.21 33.26
N GLU A 64 18.32 -19.91 32.99
CA GLU A 64 18.92 -19.92 31.65
C GLU A 64 18.12 -20.82 30.69
N ALA A 65 17.64 -21.97 31.17
CA ALA A 65 16.75 -22.81 30.38
C ALA A 65 15.41 -22.12 30.06
N THR A 66 14.88 -21.33 31.01
CA THR A 66 13.65 -20.55 30.78
C THR A 66 13.84 -19.47 29.71
N LYS A 67 14.99 -18.79 29.71
CA LYS A 67 15.37 -17.85 28.64
C LYS A 67 15.47 -18.55 27.29
N LEU A 68 16.09 -19.73 27.24
CA LEU A 68 16.23 -20.50 26.01
C LEU A 68 14.86 -20.92 25.44
N LEU A 69 13.96 -21.41 26.29
CA LEU A 69 12.59 -21.76 25.89
C LEU A 69 11.83 -20.55 25.36
N SER A 70 11.99 -19.39 26.00
CA SER A 70 11.38 -18.13 25.56
C SER A 70 11.92 -17.69 24.20
N LEU A 71 13.24 -17.84 23.96
CA LEU A 71 13.86 -17.57 22.67
C LEU A 71 13.29 -18.48 21.58
N ILE A 72 13.23 -19.79 21.82
CA ILE A 72 12.69 -20.77 20.86
C ILE A 72 11.22 -20.47 20.52
N LEU A 73 10.42 -20.01 21.49
CA LEU A 73 9.01 -19.66 21.25
C LEU A 73 8.84 -18.32 20.53
N THR A 74 9.78 -17.38 20.68
CA THR A 74 9.71 -16.06 20.06
C THR A 74 10.26 -16.03 18.64
N LEU A 75 11.24 -16.86 18.30
CA LEU A 75 11.76 -16.99 16.93
C LEU A 75 10.67 -17.26 15.87
N PRO A 76 9.78 -18.27 15.98
CA PRO A 76 8.72 -18.49 15.00
C PRO A 76 7.66 -17.38 15.00
N ALA A 77 7.43 -16.74 16.16
CA ALA A 77 6.49 -15.62 16.27
C ALA A 77 7.03 -14.36 15.55
N THR A 78 8.33 -14.10 15.67
CA THR A 78 8.97 -12.96 15.00
C THR A 78 9.05 -13.16 13.50
N THR A 79 9.44 -14.34 13.00
CA THR A 79 9.47 -14.59 11.55
C THR A 79 8.10 -14.42 10.90
N ALA A 80 7.04 -15.01 11.49
CA ALA A 80 5.68 -14.85 10.99
C ALA A 80 5.17 -13.40 11.07
N SER A 81 5.50 -12.68 12.16
CA SER A 81 5.14 -11.27 12.32
C SER A 81 5.87 -10.36 11.33
N VAL A 82 7.15 -10.64 11.10
CA VAL A 82 8.01 -9.94 10.14
C VAL A 82 7.52 -10.18 8.71
N GLU A 83 7.22 -11.42 8.33
CA GLU A 83 6.62 -11.75 7.03
C GLU A 83 5.29 -11.04 6.80
N ARG A 84 4.40 -11.02 7.80
CA ARG A 84 3.13 -10.29 7.75
C ARG A 84 3.35 -8.79 7.54
N SER A 85 4.30 -8.20 8.28
CA SER A 85 4.63 -6.77 8.21
C SER A 85 5.24 -6.41 6.85
N PHE A 86 6.18 -7.21 6.34
CA PHE A 86 6.74 -7.02 5.00
C PHE A 86 5.70 -7.21 3.89
N SER A 87 4.75 -8.15 4.05
CA SER A 87 3.64 -8.34 3.12
C SER A 87 2.72 -7.11 3.09
N ALA A 88 2.37 -6.55 4.25
CA ALA A 88 1.60 -5.32 4.34
C ALA A 88 2.35 -4.14 3.68
N LEU A 89 3.64 -3.98 3.94
CA LEU A 89 4.47 -2.95 3.32
C LEU A 89 4.55 -3.14 1.80
N LYS A 90 4.69 -4.38 1.32
CA LYS A 90 4.67 -4.72 -0.11
C LYS A 90 3.36 -4.29 -0.75
N ARG A 91 2.21 -4.54 -0.11
CA ARG A 91 0.89 -4.09 -0.58
C ARG A 91 0.81 -2.57 -0.66
N ILE A 92 1.26 -1.86 0.37
CA ILE A 92 1.28 -0.38 0.39
C ILE A 92 2.17 0.18 -0.72
N LYS A 93 3.37 -0.37 -0.88
CA LYS A 93 4.32 0.04 -1.93
C LYS A 93 3.74 -0.19 -3.33
N THR A 94 3.13 -1.35 -3.58
CA THR A 94 2.45 -1.65 -4.84
C THR A 94 1.29 -0.68 -5.09
N TYR A 95 0.45 -0.43 -4.09
CA TYR A 95 -0.64 0.53 -4.21
C TYR A 95 -0.14 1.94 -4.55
N SER A 96 0.90 2.44 -3.87
CA SER A 96 1.47 3.76 -4.15
C SER A 96 2.03 3.86 -5.57
N ARG A 97 2.70 2.81 -6.08
CA ARG A 97 3.24 2.79 -7.44
C ARG A 97 2.14 2.72 -8.49
N ASN A 98 1.06 1.98 -8.21
CA ASN A 98 -0.09 1.87 -9.10
C ASN A 98 -0.94 3.14 -9.10
N ARG A 99 -1.04 3.87 -7.97
CA ARG A 99 -1.77 5.13 -7.87
C ARG A 99 -1.22 6.20 -8.82
N THR A 100 0.10 6.27 -9.03
CA THR A 100 0.68 7.14 -10.08
C THR A 100 0.27 6.71 -11.49
N GLY A 101 0.01 5.42 -11.72
CA GLY A 101 -0.56 4.90 -12.95
C GLY A 101 -2.01 5.32 -13.15
N GLU A 102 -2.84 5.20 -12.11
CA GLU A 102 -4.26 5.59 -12.14
C GLU A 102 -4.48 7.07 -12.46
N GLU A 103 -3.73 7.99 -11.82
CA GLU A 103 -3.81 9.43 -12.12
C GLU A 103 -3.47 9.74 -13.59
N ARG A 104 -2.46 9.04 -14.14
CA ARG A 104 -2.05 9.18 -15.55
C ARG A 104 -3.06 8.57 -16.51
N LEU A 105 -3.64 7.42 -16.17
CA LEU A 105 -4.68 6.78 -16.96
C LEU A 105 -5.97 7.60 -16.96
N SER A 106 -6.36 8.16 -15.81
CA SER A 106 -7.50 9.06 -15.68
C SER A 106 -7.33 10.31 -16.53
N SER A 107 -6.16 10.97 -16.46
CA SER A 107 -5.88 12.13 -17.31
C SER A 107 -5.86 11.79 -18.80
N LEU A 108 -5.30 10.63 -19.19
CA LEU A 108 -5.33 10.17 -20.58
C LEU A 108 -6.77 9.86 -21.05
N ALA A 109 -7.61 9.29 -20.21
CA ALA A 109 -9.02 9.04 -20.51
C ALA A 109 -9.77 10.34 -20.78
N VAL A 110 -9.56 11.38 -19.95
CA VAL A 110 -10.13 12.71 -20.18
C VAL A 110 -9.67 13.29 -21.51
N ILE A 111 -8.36 13.24 -21.79
CA ILE A 111 -7.80 13.72 -23.08
C ILE A 111 -8.43 12.97 -24.26
N SER A 112 -8.59 11.65 -24.16
CA SER A 112 -9.18 10.82 -25.21
C SER A 112 -10.64 11.20 -25.50
N ILE A 113 -11.43 11.45 -24.45
CA ILE A 113 -12.84 11.87 -24.58
C ILE A 113 -12.92 13.26 -25.23
N GLU A 114 -12.10 14.21 -24.78
CA GLU A 114 -12.10 15.56 -25.32
C GLU A 114 -11.57 15.60 -26.76
N ALA A 115 -10.56 14.78 -27.10
CA ALA A 115 -10.08 14.63 -28.46
C ALA A 115 -11.19 14.10 -29.40
N GLU A 116 -11.94 13.09 -28.98
CA GLU A 116 -13.07 12.56 -29.74
C GLU A 116 -14.19 13.62 -29.92
N ARG A 117 -14.49 14.40 -28.88
CA ARG A 117 -15.42 15.54 -28.96
C ARG A 117 -14.94 16.59 -29.95
N LEU A 118 -13.67 16.97 -29.89
CA LEU A 118 -13.05 17.93 -30.82
C LEU A 118 -13.15 17.46 -32.27
N VAL A 119 -12.85 16.20 -32.56
CA VAL A 119 -12.96 15.63 -33.91
C VAL A 119 -14.40 15.68 -34.42
N ARG A 120 -15.39 15.33 -33.59
CA ARG A 120 -16.81 15.45 -33.96
C ARG A 120 -17.22 16.89 -34.27
N LEU A 121 -16.79 17.84 -33.44
CA LEU A 121 -17.06 19.26 -33.66
C LEU A 121 -16.36 19.78 -34.92
N HIS A 122 -15.12 19.33 -35.18
CA HIS A 122 -14.36 19.69 -36.37
C HIS A 122 -15.05 19.21 -37.65
N ASN A 123 -15.52 17.96 -37.66
CA ASN A 123 -16.23 17.39 -38.80
C ASN A 123 -17.55 18.15 -39.10
N ASN A 124 -18.20 18.69 -38.06
CA ASN A 124 -19.44 19.45 -38.16
C ASN A 124 -19.25 20.97 -37.97
N ARG A 125 -18.07 21.49 -38.35
CA ARG A 125 -17.65 22.88 -38.06
C ARG A 125 -18.67 23.95 -38.49
N GLU A 126 -19.22 23.85 -39.69
CA GLU A 126 -20.13 24.88 -40.21
C GLU A 126 -21.45 24.92 -39.44
N ARG A 127 -22.03 23.75 -39.14
CA ARG A 127 -23.24 23.65 -38.32
C ARG A 127 -22.98 24.23 -36.93
N PHE A 128 -21.84 23.91 -36.33
CA PHE A 128 -21.46 24.46 -35.04
C PHE A 128 -21.35 25.98 -35.04
N TYR A 129 -20.67 26.58 -36.03
CA TYR A 129 -20.57 28.05 -36.14
C TYR A 129 -21.94 28.69 -36.32
N ASN A 130 -22.79 28.14 -37.20
CA ASN A 130 -24.13 28.63 -37.42
C ASN A 130 -24.99 28.54 -36.14
N ASP A 131 -24.93 27.44 -35.40
CA ASP A 131 -25.65 27.27 -34.14
C ASP A 131 -25.18 28.25 -33.05
N VAL A 132 -23.88 28.54 -32.99
CA VAL A 132 -23.30 29.53 -32.06
C VAL A 132 -23.75 30.94 -32.45
N ILE A 133 -23.68 31.28 -33.74
CA ILE A 133 -24.13 32.57 -34.27
C ILE A 133 -25.61 32.78 -33.97
N GLU A 134 -26.46 31.78 -34.22
CA GLU A 134 -27.90 31.83 -33.94
C GLU A 134 -28.22 31.93 -32.43
N ARG A 135 -27.46 31.25 -31.57
CA ARG A 135 -27.61 31.40 -30.11
C ARG A 135 -27.24 32.81 -29.65
N LEU A 136 -26.15 33.36 -30.16
CA LEU A 136 -25.73 34.72 -29.83
C LEU A 136 -26.74 35.75 -30.34
N TRP A 137 -27.24 35.58 -31.58
CA TRP A 137 -28.29 36.46 -32.13
C TRP A 137 -29.58 36.42 -31.33
N ARG A 138 -30.06 35.24 -30.91
CA ARG A 138 -31.22 35.15 -30.02
C ARG A 138 -31.01 35.88 -28.70
N LYS A 139 -29.82 35.79 -28.12
CA LYS A 139 -29.50 36.45 -26.86
C LYS A 139 -29.44 37.97 -27.02
N ILE A 140 -28.82 38.46 -28.10
CA ILE A 140 -28.79 39.89 -28.44
C ILE A 140 -30.20 40.41 -28.73
N ALA A 141 -31.01 39.69 -29.52
CA ALA A 141 -32.39 40.06 -29.81
C ALA A 141 -33.28 40.11 -28.56
N GLY A 142 -33.03 39.23 -27.58
CA GLY A 142 -33.68 39.28 -26.27
C GLY A 142 -33.30 40.53 -25.46
N TRP A 143 -32.06 41.01 -25.58
CA TRP A 143 -31.61 42.26 -24.97
C TRP A 143 -32.21 43.49 -25.65
N THR A 144 -32.30 43.49 -26.98
CA THR A 144 -32.88 44.62 -27.73
C THR A 144 -34.40 44.75 -27.55
N SER A 145 -35.12 43.65 -27.28
CA SER A 145 -36.53 43.72 -26.84
C SER A 145 -36.70 44.25 -25.41
N SER A 146 -35.70 44.06 -24.53
CA SER A 146 -35.70 44.59 -23.16
C SER A 146 -35.23 46.05 -23.08
N SER A 147 -34.42 46.50 -24.05
CA SER A 147 -33.91 47.88 -24.20
C SER A 147 -34.64 48.68 -25.29
N SER A 148 -35.84 48.29 -25.72
CA SER A 148 -36.67 49.09 -26.64
C SER A 148 -37.36 50.26 -25.93
N LYS A 149 -36.57 51.05 -25.21
CA LYS A 149 -36.69 52.49 -25.14
C LYS A 149 -35.25 52.98 -25.23
N GLU A 150 -34.97 53.72 -26.30
CA GLU A 150 -33.72 54.47 -26.55
C GLU A 150 -32.68 53.85 -27.52
N TYR A 151 -32.75 54.40 -28.75
CA TYR A 151 -31.72 54.55 -29.79
C TYR A 151 -31.51 53.40 -30.81
N CYS A 152 -32.16 53.58 -31.96
CA CYS A 152 -31.76 53.05 -33.26
C CYS A 152 -30.34 53.51 -33.64
N CYS A 153 -29.52 52.60 -34.17
CA CYS A 153 -28.57 52.88 -35.25
C CYS A 153 -28.06 51.56 -35.84
N VAL A 154 -28.59 51.15 -36.99
CA VAL A 154 -28.01 50.11 -37.84
C VAL A 154 -27.26 50.81 -38.98
N PRO A 155 -25.95 50.60 -39.17
CA PRO A 155 -25.28 51.01 -40.40
C PRO A 155 -25.53 49.95 -41.48
N GLN A 156 -26.27 50.36 -42.52
CA GLN A 156 -26.43 49.63 -43.77
C GLN A 156 -25.12 49.67 -44.58
N ARG A 157 -24.83 48.55 -45.28
CA ARG A 157 -24.19 48.47 -46.61
C ARG A 157 -22.67 48.22 -46.69
N ARG A 158 -22.31 47.04 -47.22
CA ARG A 158 -21.44 46.91 -48.41
C ARG A 158 -21.70 45.58 -49.11
N GLN A 159 -22.53 45.61 -50.15
CA GLN A 159 -22.40 44.71 -51.30
C GLN A 159 -21.72 45.49 -52.44
N SER A 160 -20.88 44.74 -53.17
CA SER A 160 -20.35 44.97 -54.51
C SER A 160 -19.44 46.18 -54.77
N LEU A 161 -18.15 45.90 -54.98
CA LEU A 161 -17.36 46.51 -56.05
C LEU A 161 -16.44 45.42 -56.63
N GLN A 162 -16.82 44.92 -57.80
CA GLN A 162 -16.00 44.09 -58.69
C GLN A 162 -14.89 44.94 -59.31
N GLN A 163 -13.75 44.27 -59.56
CA GLN A 163 -12.83 44.42 -60.70
C GLN A 163 -12.20 45.80 -61.00
N SER A 164 -10.87 45.88 -60.85
CA SER A 164 -9.96 46.21 -61.96
C SER A 164 -8.48 46.13 -61.53
N LEU A 165 -7.69 45.33 -62.27
CA LEU A 165 -6.22 45.31 -62.33
C LEU A 165 -5.62 46.71 -62.63
N PRO A 166 -4.31 46.96 -62.36
CA PRO A 166 -3.34 46.84 -63.47
C PRO A 166 -1.91 46.37 -63.12
N ARG A 167 -1.31 45.74 -64.15
CA ARG A 167 0.09 45.48 -64.53
C ARG A 167 1.05 44.81 -63.55
#